data_AF-A0A832JVG4-F1
#
_entry.id   AF-A0A832JVG4-F1
#
_cell.length_a   1.000
_cell.length_b   1.000
_cell.length_c   1.000
_cell.angle_alpha   90.00
_cell.angle_beta   90.00
_cell.angle_gamma   90.00
#
_symmetry.space_group_name_H-M   'P 1'
#
loop_
_entity.id
_entity.type
_entity.pdbx_description
1 polymer ?
#
loop_
_entity_poly.entity_id
_entity_poly.type
_entity_poly.pdbx_seq_one_letter_code
_entity_poly.pdbx_strand_id
1 'polypeptide(L)'
;MFESLLLVVIIVLVAYYQFKLRSIREKIHVLAVEEAKRLFDDWRRSELEMVKKSIEESLRRDFKSQLERWKLAEEERIREDAVKRSLTTILGKVGEELAPLVLFSSLNIEPKDLRHLGSPVDYVAFKGISRGTIEEILFIEVKTSESSRLSDIEREVKRAVEEKRVKYAIVNIREELEKLLGKQLQSSEG
;
A
#
# COMPACT_ATOMS: atom_id res chain seq x y z
N MET A 1 -79.20 -49.81 50.91
CA MET A 1 -79.08 -49.95 49.44
C MET A 1 -78.90 -48.62 48.71
N PHE A 2 -79.69 -47.57 49.01
CA PHE A 2 -79.53 -46.26 48.35
C PHE A 2 -78.23 -45.52 48.69
N GLU A 3 -77.82 -45.51 49.96
CA GLU A 3 -76.58 -44.83 50.40
C GLU A 3 -75.31 -45.46 49.79
N SER A 4 -75.27 -46.79 49.71
CA SER A 4 -74.19 -47.52 49.05
C SER A 4 -74.15 -47.26 47.54
N LEU A 5 -75.31 -47.08 46.89
CA LEU A 5 -75.39 -46.72 45.47
C LEU A 5 -74.88 -45.30 45.22
N LEU A 6 -75.24 -44.35 46.09
CA LEU A 6 -74.79 -42.96 46.03
C LEU A 6 -73.25 -42.87 46.16
N LEU A 7 -72.67 -43.61 47.11
CA LEU A 7 -71.21 -43.67 47.30
C LEU A 7 -70.49 -44.22 46.07
N VAL A 8 -71.02 -45.28 45.45
CA VAL A 8 -70.45 -45.85 44.21
C VAL A 8 -70.47 -44.82 43.08
N VAL A 9 -71.58 -44.08 42.91
CA VAL A 9 -71.69 -43.04 41.88
C VAL A 9 -70.69 -41.91 42.12
N ILE A 10 -70.51 -41.46 43.37
CA ILE A 10 -69.53 -40.43 43.74
C ILE A 10 -68.10 -40.91 43.46
N ILE A 11 -67.77 -42.15 43.84
CA ILE A 11 -66.44 -42.73 43.58
C ILE A 11 -66.15 -42.80 42.08
N VAL A 12 -67.13 -43.23 41.27
CA VAL A 12 -67.00 -43.27 39.81
C VAL A 12 -66.81 -41.88 39.21
N LEU A 13 -67.56 -40.87 39.68
CA LEU A 13 -67.39 -39.49 39.25
C LEU A 13 -66.02 -38.95 39.63
N VAL A 14 -65.57 -39.17 40.87
CA VAL A 14 -64.23 -38.75 41.33
C VAL A 14 -63.16 -39.44 40.49
N ALA A 15 -63.25 -40.75 40.27
CA ALA A 15 -62.33 -41.49 39.41
C ALA A 15 -62.32 -40.94 37.97
N TYR A 16 -63.49 -40.62 37.41
CA TYR A 16 -63.61 -40.00 36.10
C TYR A 16 -62.92 -38.63 36.04
N TYR A 17 -63.15 -37.74 37.02
CA TYR A 17 -62.51 -36.43 37.07
C TYR A 17 -61.00 -36.52 37.33
N GLN A 18 -60.54 -37.44 38.17
CA GLN A 18 -59.11 -37.71 38.39
C GLN A 18 -58.44 -38.19 37.10
N PHE A 19 -59.07 -39.11 36.36
CA PHE A 19 -58.57 -39.57 35.07
C PHE A 19 -58.55 -38.44 34.02
N LYS A 20 -59.62 -37.64 33.96
CA LYS A 20 -59.71 -36.49 33.06
C LYS A 20 -58.64 -35.45 33.37
N LEU A 21 -58.44 -35.09 34.64
CA LEU A 21 -57.39 -34.17 35.08
C LEU A 21 -55.99 -34.69 34.76
N ARG A 22 -55.74 -35.99 34.95
CA ARG A 22 -54.47 -36.62 34.58
C ARG A 22 -54.23 -36.51 33.06
N SER A 23 -55.23 -36.84 32.25
CA SER A 23 -55.11 -36.74 30.78
C SER A 23 -54.88 -35.31 30.29
N ILE A 24 -55.48 -34.30 30.95
CA ILE A 24 -55.27 -32.89 30.61
C ILE A 24 -53.86 -32.46 31.00
N ARG A 25 -53.40 -32.84 32.21
CA ARG A 25 -52.05 -32.52 32.70
C ARG A 25 -50.97 -33.10 31.79
N GLU A 26 -51.10 -34.37 31.39
CA GLU A 26 -50.16 -35.01 30.47
C GLU A 26 -50.11 -34.29 29.12
N LYS A 27 -51.26 -33.90 28.54
CA LYS A 27 -51.31 -33.11 27.30
C LYS A 27 -50.65 -31.74 27.45
N ILE A 28 -50.84 -31.05 28.58
CA ILE A 28 -50.20 -29.75 28.84
C ILE A 28 -48.69 -29.90 28.93
N HIS A 29 -48.18 -30.93 29.63
CA HIS A 29 -46.75 -31.17 29.70
C HIS A 29 -46.15 -31.49 28.33
N VAL A 30 -46.82 -32.31 27.52
CA VAL A 30 -46.35 -32.63 26.16
C VAL A 30 -46.29 -31.37 25.30
N LEU A 31 -47.36 -30.57 25.28
CA LEU A 31 -47.41 -29.32 24.51
C LEU A 31 -46.38 -28.29 25.00
N ALA A 32 -46.19 -28.14 26.31
CA ALA A 32 -45.21 -27.23 26.87
C ALA A 32 -43.77 -27.65 26.53
N VAL A 33 -43.48 -28.95 26.56
CA VAL A 33 -42.16 -29.48 26.15
C VAL A 33 -41.94 -29.30 24.65
N GLU A 34 -42.97 -29.51 23.83
CA GLU A 34 -42.89 -29.34 22.38
C GLU A 34 -42.66 -27.87 21.99
N GLU A 35 -43.39 -26.93 22.60
CA GLU A 35 -43.21 -25.50 22.34
C GLU A 35 -41.87 -24.99 22.91
N ALA A 36 -41.45 -25.44 24.09
CA ALA A 36 -40.13 -25.11 24.64
C ALA A 36 -38.99 -25.62 23.75
N LYS A 37 -39.13 -26.83 23.20
CA LYS A 37 -38.17 -27.38 22.24
C LYS A 37 -38.14 -26.56 20.96
N ARG A 38 -39.30 -26.17 20.43
CA ARG A 38 -39.40 -25.33 19.22
C ARG A 38 -38.75 -23.97 19.43
N LEU A 39 -39.06 -23.28 20.52
CA LEU A 39 -38.45 -21.99 20.86
C LEU A 39 -36.94 -22.09 21.05
N PHE A 40 -36.46 -23.18 21.66
CA PHE A 40 -35.04 -23.44 21.81
C PHE A 40 -34.36 -23.67 20.46
N ASP A 41 -34.95 -24.49 19.58
CA ASP A 41 -34.41 -24.77 18.25
C ASP A 41 -34.40 -23.51 17.35
N ASP A 42 -35.39 -22.64 17.49
CA ASP A 42 -35.47 -21.35 16.80
C ASP A 42 -34.42 -20.37 17.33
N TRP A 43 -34.33 -20.18 18.65
CA TRP A 43 -33.29 -19.35 19.27
C TRP A 43 -31.88 -19.83 18.88
N ARG A 44 -31.64 -21.14 18.95
CA ARG A 44 -30.35 -21.76 18.60
C ARG A 44 -29.97 -21.49 17.15
N ARG A 45 -30.94 -21.55 16.22
CA ARG A 45 -30.72 -21.18 14.81
C ARG A 45 -30.38 -19.70 14.67
N SER A 46 -31.11 -18.82 15.33
CA SER A 46 -30.84 -17.38 15.29
C SER A 46 -29.44 -17.03 15.83
N GLU A 47 -29.02 -17.64 16.93
CA GLU A 47 -27.68 -17.43 17.48
C GLU A 47 -26.59 -17.95 16.55
N LEU A 48 -26.77 -19.16 15.99
CA LEU A 48 -25.81 -19.71 15.02
C LEU A 48 -25.64 -18.78 13.81
N GLU A 49 -26.73 -18.23 13.29
CA GLU A 49 -26.69 -17.28 12.17
C GLU A 49 -26.01 -15.96 12.56
N MET A 50 -26.29 -15.41 13.75
CA MET A 50 -25.65 -14.18 14.21
C MET A 50 -24.14 -14.37 14.41
N VAL A 51 -23.73 -15.45 15.06
CA VAL A 51 -22.31 -15.78 15.27
C VAL A 51 -21.61 -15.99 13.94
N LYS A 52 -22.22 -16.76 13.03
CA LYS A 52 -21.67 -16.99 11.67
C LYS A 52 -21.49 -15.67 10.92
N LYS A 53 -22.51 -14.80 10.92
CA LYS A 53 -22.44 -13.50 10.27
C LYS A 53 -21.36 -12.61 10.86
N SER A 54 -21.24 -12.58 12.19
CA SER A 54 -20.18 -11.82 12.86
C SER A 54 -18.79 -12.32 12.48
N ILE A 55 -18.59 -13.64 12.40
CA ILE A 55 -17.31 -14.25 11.97
C ILE A 55 -17.04 -13.90 10.51
N GLU A 56 -18.02 -14.02 9.61
CA GLU A 56 -17.87 -13.66 8.20
C GLU A 56 -17.49 -12.19 8.02
N GLU A 57 -18.10 -11.28 8.78
CA GLU A 57 -17.77 -9.86 8.75
C GLU A 57 -16.35 -9.57 9.26
N SER A 58 -15.92 -10.19 10.36
CA SER A 58 -14.55 -10.03 10.87
C SER A 58 -13.53 -10.60 9.89
N LEU A 59 -13.80 -11.79 9.34
CA LEU A 59 -12.92 -12.45 8.38
C LEU A 59 -12.78 -11.61 7.11
N ARG A 60 -13.89 -11.04 6.63
CA ARG A 60 -13.89 -10.15 5.46
C ARG A 60 -13.10 -8.87 5.70
N ARG A 61 -13.18 -8.28 6.89
CA ARG A 61 -12.39 -7.09 7.26
C ARG A 61 -10.90 -7.41 7.31
N ASP A 62 -10.53 -8.52 7.93
CA ASP A 62 -9.13 -8.94 8.05
C ASP A 62 -8.54 -9.28 6.68
N PHE A 63 -9.25 -10.07 5.87
CA PHE A 63 -8.83 -10.35 4.50
C PHE A 63 -8.68 -9.09 3.67
N LYS A 64 -9.60 -8.12 3.80
CA LYS A 64 -9.48 -6.84 3.10
C LYS A 64 -8.24 -6.06 3.56
N SER A 65 -7.96 -6.00 4.86
CA SER A 65 -6.77 -5.33 5.39
C SER A 65 -5.48 -6.02 4.95
N GLN A 66 -5.44 -7.35 4.98
CA GLN A 66 -4.30 -8.14 4.52
C GLN A 66 -4.10 -8.00 3.01
N LEU A 67 -5.18 -7.99 2.22
CA LEU A 67 -5.11 -7.80 0.78
C LEU A 67 -4.60 -6.41 0.41
N GLU A 68 -5.04 -5.35 1.09
CA GLU A 68 -4.51 -3.99 0.86
C GLU A 68 -3.03 -3.89 1.25
N ARG A 69 -2.62 -4.49 2.37
CA ARG A 69 -1.20 -4.57 2.75
C ARG A 69 -0.38 -5.38 1.74
N TRP A 70 -0.92 -6.52 1.29
CA TRP A 70 -0.29 -7.35 0.28
C TRP A 70 -0.20 -6.62 -1.07
N LYS A 71 -1.23 -5.88 -1.49
CA LYS A 71 -1.19 -5.06 -2.70
C LYS A 71 -0.12 -3.98 -2.62
N LEU A 72 -0.01 -3.26 -1.51
CA LEU A 72 1.03 -2.24 -1.31
C LEU A 72 2.43 -2.86 -1.35
N ALA A 73 2.63 -3.98 -0.64
CA ALA A 73 3.90 -4.70 -0.62
C ALA A 73 4.22 -5.33 -1.99
N GLU A 74 3.23 -5.86 -2.70
CA GLU A 74 3.39 -6.46 -4.02
C GLU A 74 3.54 -5.40 -5.12
N GLU A 75 2.95 -4.22 -4.99
CA GLU A 75 3.22 -3.08 -5.88
C GLU A 75 4.65 -2.58 -5.69
N GLU A 76 5.14 -2.52 -4.45
CA GLU A 76 6.55 -2.26 -4.15
C GLU A 76 7.46 -3.37 -4.71
N ARG A 77 7.07 -4.65 -4.56
CA ARG A 77 7.80 -5.79 -5.09
C ARG A 77 7.77 -5.87 -6.61
N ILE A 78 6.66 -5.51 -7.27
CA ILE A 78 6.51 -5.43 -8.72
C ILE A 78 7.27 -4.21 -9.25
N ARG A 79 7.30 -3.09 -8.52
CA ARG A 79 8.18 -1.95 -8.83
C ARG A 79 9.63 -2.39 -8.77
N GLU A 80 10.03 -3.08 -7.71
CA GLU A 80 11.37 -3.65 -7.57
C GLU A 80 11.68 -4.74 -8.61
N ASP A 81 10.74 -5.60 -8.96
CA ASP A 81 10.93 -6.72 -9.90
C ASP A 81 10.88 -6.24 -11.35
N ALA A 82 10.07 -5.22 -11.68
CA ALA A 82 10.10 -4.55 -12.97
C ALA A 82 11.42 -3.80 -13.14
N VAL A 83 11.91 -3.18 -12.06
CA VAL A 83 13.27 -2.64 -12.00
C VAL A 83 14.29 -3.77 -12.18
N LYS A 84 14.26 -4.87 -11.42
CA LYS A 84 15.21 -6.01 -11.51
C LYS A 84 15.18 -6.73 -12.86
N ARG A 85 14.01 -6.98 -13.46
CA ARG A 85 13.89 -7.67 -14.76
C ARG A 85 14.28 -6.77 -15.92
N SER A 86 13.94 -5.48 -15.86
CA SER A 86 14.46 -4.49 -16.80
C SER A 86 15.98 -4.37 -16.67
N LEU A 87 16.50 -4.37 -15.43
CA LEU A 87 17.93 -4.36 -15.15
C LEU A 87 18.63 -5.58 -15.74
N THR A 88 18.20 -6.83 -15.50
CA THR A 88 18.90 -8.03 -15.99
C THR A 88 18.93 -8.12 -17.53
N THR A 89 17.85 -7.73 -18.21
CA THR A 89 17.80 -7.72 -19.68
C THR A 89 18.64 -6.60 -20.30
N ILE A 90 18.82 -5.47 -19.60
CA ILE A 90 19.64 -4.34 -20.05
C ILE A 90 21.12 -4.55 -19.69
N LEU A 91 21.42 -5.14 -18.52
CA LEU A 91 22.77 -5.48 -18.04
C LEU A 91 23.47 -6.48 -18.95
N GLY A 92 22.73 -7.43 -19.53
CA GLY A 92 23.27 -8.40 -20.50
C GLY A 92 23.62 -7.80 -21.86
N LYS A 93 23.19 -6.57 -22.16
CA LYS A 93 23.45 -5.90 -23.46
C LYS A 93 24.39 -4.69 -23.37
N VAL A 94 24.51 -4.03 -22.22
CA VAL A 94 25.18 -2.72 -22.09
C VAL A 94 25.98 -2.64 -20.76
N GLY A 95 26.90 -3.58 -20.57
CA GLY A 95 27.57 -3.82 -19.29
C GLY A 95 28.58 -2.78 -18.82
N GLU A 96 28.99 -1.81 -19.65
CA GLU A 96 30.13 -0.93 -19.30
C GLU A 96 29.79 0.57 -19.21
N GLU A 97 28.66 1.04 -19.72
CA GLU A 97 28.29 2.48 -19.68
C GLU A 97 27.29 2.86 -18.58
N LEU A 98 26.72 1.89 -17.84
CA LEU A 98 25.61 2.12 -16.91
C LEU A 98 25.95 1.94 -15.42
N ALA A 99 27.16 2.34 -15.03
CA ALA A 99 27.51 2.66 -13.63
C ALA A 99 26.50 3.58 -12.87
N PRO A 100 25.68 4.45 -13.49
CA PRO A 100 24.80 5.37 -12.75
C PRO A 100 23.69 4.70 -11.96
N LEU A 101 23.32 3.45 -12.24
CA LEU A 101 22.18 2.79 -11.59
C LEU A 101 22.41 2.43 -10.11
N VAL A 102 23.66 2.35 -9.65
CA VAL A 102 23.99 2.11 -8.23
C VAL A 102 23.84 3.37 -7.38
N LEU A 103 23.94 4.55 -7.99
CA LEU A 103 23.85 5.84 -7.28
C LEU A 103 22.42 6.16 -6.82
N PHE A 104 21.40 5.61 -7.48
CA PHE A 104 20.00 5.98 -7.24
C PHE A 104 19.42 5.45 -5.92
N SER A 105 19.95 4.32 -5.41
CA SER A 105 19.52 3.79 -4.11
C SER A 105 20.05 4.61 -2.92
N SER A 106 21.14 5.38 -3.11
CA SER A 106 21.77 6.13 -2.00
C SER A 106 21.28 7.57 -1.88
N LEU A 107 20.83 8.20 -2.97
CA LEU A 107 20.50 9.63 -3.02
C LEU A 107 19.00 9.95 -3.19
N ASN A 108 18.15 8.93 -3.39
CA ASN A 108 16.70 9.07 -3.56
C ASN A 108 16.32 10.05 -4.69
N ILE A 109 16.92 9.85 -5.87
CA ILE A 109 16.72 10.67 -7.08
C ILE A 109 16.02 9.82 -8.15
N GLU A 110 14.98 10.37 -8.79
CA GLU A 110 14.32 9.68 -9.90
C GLU A 110 15.18 9.72 -11.16
N PRO A 111 15.28 8.65 -11.96
CA PRO A 111 16.08 8.64 -13.18
C PRO A 111 15.75 9.75 -14.19
N LYS A 112 14.49 10.21 -14.19
CA LYS A 112 14.00 11.29 -15.06
C LYS A 112 14.58 12.66 -14.71
N ASP A 113 15.07 12.81 -13.48
CA ASP A 113 15.62 14.05 -12.94
C ASP A 113 17.09 14.27 -13.32
N LEU A 114 17.74 13.27 -13.94
CA LEU A 114 19.16 13.29 -14.26
C LEU A 114 19.44 13.78 -15.67
N ARG A 115 20.56 14.47 -15.82
CA ARG A 115 21.16 14.83 -17.10
C ARG A 115 22.63 14.44 -17.07
N HIS A 116 23.06 13.77 -18.13
CA HIS A 116 24.47 13.43 -18.33
C HIS A 116 25.23 14.66 -18.81
N LEU A 117 26.45 14.85 -18.32
CA LEU A 117 27.37 15.92 -18.72
C LEU A 117 28.72 15.35 -19.17
N GLY A 118 29.31 14.46 -18.36
CA GLY A 118 30.66 13.90 -18.55
C GLY A 118 31.74 14.62 -17.73
N SER A 119 32.97 14.11 -17.75
CA SER A 119 34.08 14.64 -16.93
C SER A 119 34.24 16.17 -17.07
N PRO A 120 34.45 16.91 -15.96
CA PRO A 120 34.74 16.46 -14.58
C PRO A 120 33.52 16.25 -13.67
N VAL A 121 32.30 16.22 -14.23
CA VAL A 121 31.08 15.88 -13.50
C VAL A 121 30.20 15.01 -14.38
N ASP A 122 30.17 13.71 -14.15
CA ASP A 122 29.41 12.81 -15.03
C ASP A 122 27.91 13.12 -15.14
N TYR A 123 27.25 13.54 -14.07
CA TYR A 123 25.80 13.83 -14.04
C TYR A 123 25.43 15.07 -13.23
N VAL A 124 24.34 15.72 -13.62
CA VAL A 124 23.59 16.66 -12.79
C VAL A 124 22.18 16.15 -12.55
N ALA A 125 21.72 16.18 -11.30
CA ALA A 125 20.36 15.84 -10.92
C ALA A 125 19.58 17.10 -10.56
N PHE A 126 18.39 17.27 -11.14
CA PHE A 126 17.41 18.30 -10.77
C PHE A 126 16.30 17.65 -9.95
N LYS A 127 16.60 17.31 -8.70
CA LYS A 127 15.73 16.48 -7.85
C LYS A 127 14.33 17.09 -7.75
N GLY A 128 13.31 16.31 -8.10
CA GLY A 128 11.90 16.71 -8.07
C GLY A 128 11.38 17.34 -9.37
N ILE A 129 12.21 17.54 -10.40
CA ILE A 129 11.76 18.13 -11.68
C ILE A 129 10.66 17.30 -12.34
N SER A 130 10.68 15.97 -12.22
CA SER A 130 9.61 15.09 -12.70
C SER A 130 8.25 15.36 -12.04
N ARG A 131 8.26 15.88 -10.82
CA ARG A 131 7.06 16.27 -10.03
C ARG A 131 6.72 17.75 -10.17
N GLY A 132 7.48 18.50 -10.97
CA GLY A 132 7.24 19.92 -11.26
C GLY A 132 7.83 20.91 -10.24
N THR A 133 8.68 20.47 -9.31
CA THR A 133 9.34 21.38 -8.33
C THR A 133 10.79 20.95 -8.12
N ILE A 134 11.73 21.89 -8.18
CA ILE A 134 13.15 21.60 -7.89
C ILE A 134 13.39 21.67 -6.38
N GLU A 135 13.69 20.54 -5.77
CA GLU A 135 14.06 20.43 -4.36
C GLU A 135 15.55 20.73 -4.16
N GLU A 136 16.39 20.16 -5.02
CA GLU A 136 17.85 20.22 -4.92
C GLU A 136 18.51 20.01 -6.29
N ILE A 137 19.68 20.61 -6.49
CA ILE A 137 20.53 20.35 -7.67
C ILE A 137 21.80 19.65 -7.20
N LEU A 138 22.04 18.43 -7.66
CA LEU A 138 23.21 17.64 -7.28
C LEU A 138 24.16 17.46 -8.46
N PHE A 139 25.45 17.68 -8.24
CA PHE A 139 26.54 17.34 -9.17
C PHE A 139 27.13 16.00 -8.73
N ILE A 140 27.18 15.04 -9.65
CA ILE A 140 27.48 13.64 -9.34
C ILE A 140 28.57 13.15 -10.27
N GLU A 141 29.65 12.65 -9.68
CA GLU A 141 30.73 11.94 -10.37
C GLU A 141 30.60 10.45 -10.06
N VAL A 142 30.67 9.60 -11.08
CA VAL A 142 30.51 8.15 -10.94
C VAL A 142 31.88 7.49 -11.00
N LYS A 143 32.23 6.73 -9.96
CA LYS A 143 33.43 5.91 -10.01
C LYS A 143 33.08 4.43 -9.85
N THR A 144 33.75 3.58 -10.62
CA THR A 144 33.49 2.14 -10.69
C THR A 144 34.32 1.30 -9.72
N SER A 145 35.30 1.89 -9.02
CA SER A 145 36.16 1.19 -8.06
C SER A 145 36.16 1.83 -6.68
N GLU A 146 36.17 1.02 -5.62
CA GLU A 146 36.21 1.47 -4.20
C GLU A 146 37.43 2.34 -3.87
N SER A 147 38.50 2.27 -4.67
CA SER A 147 39.78 2.97 -4.45
C SER A 147 39.98 4.18 -5.38
N SER A 148 38.98 4.56 -6.15
CA SER A 148 39.07 5.70 -7.08
C SER A 148 39.10 7.04 -6.34
N ARG A 149 40.26 7.69 -6.38
CA ARG A 149 40.41 9.07 -5.87
C ARG A 149 39.89 10.06 -6.91
N LEU A 150 39.27 11.15 -6.44
CA LEU A 150 38.92 12.27 -7.33
C LEU A 150 40.18 12.82 -7.99
N SER A 151 40.10 13.07 -9.30
CA SER A 151 41.12 13.83 -10.03
C SER A 151 41.23 15.26 -9.47
N ASP A 152 42.33 15.95 -9.76
CA ASP A 152 42.53 17.32 -9.26
C ASP A 152 41.43 18.27 -9.75
N ILE A 153 40.93 18.07 -10.98
CA ILE A 153 39.84 18.86 -11.56
C ILE A 153 38.51 18.53 -10.88
N GLU A 154 38.18 17.25 -10.70
CA GLU A 154 36.96 16.83 -9.98
C GLU A 154 36.94 17.38 -8.54
N ARG A 155 38.10 17.40 -7.88
CA ARG A 155 38.25 17.96 -6.53
C ARG A 155 38.02 19.48 -6.50
N GLU A 156 38.51 20.19 -7.51
CA GLU A 156 38.26 21.62 -7.65
C GLU A 156 36.78 21.92 -7.86
N VAL A 157 36.10 21.13 -8.68
CA VAL A 157 34.65 21.26 -8.90
C VAL A 157 33.88 20.97 -7.63
N LYS A 158 34.19 19.88 -6.91
CA LYS A 158 33.60 19.57 -5.60
C LYS A 158 33.76 20.74 -4.64
N ARG A 159 34.98 21.31 -4.53
CA ARG A 159 35.25 22.46 -3.68
C ARG A 159 34.43 23.69 -4.09
N ALA A 160 34.31 23.96 -5.38
CA ALA A 160 33.50 25.08 -5.87
C ALA A 160 32.02 24.94 -5.50
N VAL A 161 31.47 23.72 -5.55
CA VAL A 161 30.09 23.43 -5.13
C VAL A 161 29.95 23.59 -3.61
N GLU A 162 30.87 23.03 -2.82
CA GLU A 162 30.85 23.12 -1.35
C GLU A 162 31.00 24.57 -0.83
N GLU A 163 31.81 25.38 -1.51
CA GLU A 163 31.99 26.81 -1.24
C GLU A 163 30.86 27.68 -1.83
N LYS A 164 29.82 27.07 -2.42
CA LYS A 164 28.67 27.75 -3.05
C LYS A 164 29.05 28.72 -4.18
N ARG A 165 30.15 28.47 -4.89
CA ARG A 165 30.58 29.24 -6.06
C ARG A 165 29.84 28.85 -7.35
N VAL A 166 28.54 28.58 -7.24
CA VAL A 166 27.67 28.15 -8.34
C VAL A 166 26.75 29.31 -8.74
N LYS A 167 26.60 29.56 -10.05
CA LYS A 167 25.78 30.65 -10.58
C LYS A 167 24.85 30.14 -11.67
N TYR A 168 23.61 30.63 -11.68
CA TYR A 168 22.69 30.46 -12.80
C TYR A 168 22.76 31.70 -13.69
N ALA A 169 23.19 31.53 -14.94
CA ALA A 169 23.31 32.62 -15.90
C ALA A 169 22.41 32.36 -17.10
N ILE A 170 21.65 33.38 -17.49
CA ILE A 170 20.84 33.35 -18.71
C ILE A 170 21.61 34.16 -19.75
N VAL A 171 21.97 33.51 -20.86
CA VAL A 171 22.66 34.17 -21.97
C VAL A 171 21.72 34.17 -23.17
N ASN A 172 21.38 35.37 -23.65
CA ASN A 172 20.66 35.54 -24.90
C ASN A 172 21.67 35.54 -26.04
N ILE A 173 21.70 34.46 -26.82
CA ILE A 173 22.64 34.28 -27.94
C ILE A 173 22.48 35.41 -28.97
N ARG A 174 21.26 35.90 -29.22
CA ARG A 174 21.03 36.96 -30.21
C ARG A 174 21.70 38.28 -29.81
N GLU A 175 21.47 38.74 -28.58
CA GLU A 175 22.07 39.97 -28.07
C GLU A 175 23.60 39.87 -28.01
N GLU A 176 24.15 38.70 -27.68
CA GLU A 176 25.59 38.49 -27.64
C GLU A 176 26.20 38.50 -29.04
N LEU A 177 25.54 37.88 -30.02
CA LEU A 177 25.93 37.95 -31.43
C LEU A 177 25.89 39.39 -31.96
N GLU A 178 24.85 40.16 -31.63
CA GLU A 178 24.73 41.57 -32.03
C GLU A 178 25.85 42.44 -31.43
N LYS A 179 26.21 42.22 -30.15
CA LYS A 179 27.36 42.91 -29.52
C LYS A 179 28.69 42.55 -30.17
N LEU A 180 28.89 41.29 -30.53
CA LEU A 180 30.11 40.83 -31.20
C LEU A 180 30.24 41.42 -32.61
N LEU A 181 29.14 41.39 -33.39
CA LEU A 181 29.09 41.95 -34.73
C LEU A 181 29.24 43.49 -34.71
N GLY A 182 28.61 44.17 -33.76
CA GLY A 182 28.72 45.62 -33.58
C GLY A 182 30.14 46.07 -33.21
N LYS A 183 30.88 45.28 -32.42
CA LYS A 183 32.30 45.54 -32.12
C LYS A 183 33.21 45.37 -33.33
N GLN A 184 32.94 44.42 -34.23
CA GLN A 184 33.73 44.23 -35.45
C GLN A 184 33.55 45.39 -36.44
N LEU A 185 32.34 45.95 -36.55
CA LEU A 185 32.07 47.13 -37.37
C LEU A 185 32.79 48.38 -36.84
N GLN A 186 32.78 48.62 -35.53
CA GLN A 186 33.49 49.75 -34.92
C GLN A 186 35.03 49.62 -34.94
N SER A 187 35.56 48.39 -35.02
CA SER A 187 37.00 48.13 -35.12
C SER A 187 37.55 48.21 -36.55
N SER A 188 36.67 48.35 -37.55
CA SER A 188 37.01 48.41 -38.97
C SER A 188 36.95 49.83 -39.54
N GLU A 189 36.42 50.80 -38.79
CA GLU A 189 36.26 52.21 -39.18
C GLU A 189 37.23 53.17 -38.48
N GLY A 190 38.18 52.67 -37.68
CA GLY A 190 39.25 53.45 -37.03
C GLY A 190 40.64 52.94 -37.40
#